data_AF-A0A1D1ZT38-F1
#
_entry.id   AF-A0A1D1ZT38-F1
#
_cell.length_a   1.000
_cell.length_b   1.000
_cell.length_c   1.000
_cell.angle_alpha   90.00
_cell.angle_beta   90.00
_cell.angle_gamma   90.00
#
_symmetry.space_group_name_H-M   'P 1'
#
loop_
_entity.id
_entity.type
_entity.pdbx_description
1 polymer ?
#
loop_
_entity_poly.entity_id
_entity_poly.type
_entity_poly.pdbx_seq_one_letter_code
_entity_poly.pdbx_strand_id
1 'polypeptide(L)'
;LNTQSISMASSVAPVDSSICASARSTPARRWSRCFIARPKPIRHARRVLGRARAVADPVQPTPEDQKTIDDINEIFGVEDHVEAFAGPGGLPFIRLSHACGSSVEISLFGGQITSFRQASGDEVLYIRPDAVFDRSKPIAGGIPLCFPQFGPGAIQQHGFARNVDWSVSDSSADPNPDDREPEVQLLLRDNEFTRSIWPHEFQAALTVNLHGERLRLDFRVINPSSGGTFDFTAALHSYIEVVDVERSAVVGLQGLKYLDKVVSATSPPECEEEGEAVLIQGPVDRVYLDAGEYAELHVGNGAAVALSSHGWRDAVVWNPWTAMPDAYRRFVCVENAVAAVPIRLDPGSGWRARLELYVNDL
;
A
#
# COMPACT_ATOMS: atom_id res chain seq x y z
N LEU A 1 29.62 32.11 54.22
CA LEU A 1 29.08 32.12 55.60
C LEU A 1 28.16 30.92 55.72
N ASN A 2 28.49 29.98 56.62
CA ASN A 2 27.75 28.81 57.16
C ASN A 2 27.03 27.87 56.15
N THR A 3 27.12 26.52 56.18
CA THR A 3 27.05 25.50 57.27
C THR A 3 25.67 25.49 57.97
N GLN A 4 25.05 24.37 58.32
CA GLN A 4 25.49 23.02 58.77
C GLN A 4 24.56 21.91 58.19
N SER A 5 24.79 20.59 58.12
CA SER A 5 25.90 19.61 58.35
C SER A 5 25.52 18.45 59.30
N ILE A 6 25.51 17.21 58.78
CA ILE A 6 25.40 15.89 59.46
C ILE A 6 25.71 14.81 58.37
N SER A 7 26.54 13.75 58.47
CA SER A 7 27.34 13.09 59.53
C SER A 7 26.55 12.13 60.44
N MET A 8 26.88 10.83 60.63
CA MET A 8 28.09 10.00 60.36
C MET A 8 27.72 8.66 59.64
N ALA A 9 28.56 8.03 58.78
CA ALA A 9 29.66 7.04 59.02
C ALA A 9 29.22 5.71 59.70
N SER A 10 29.83 4.51 59.55
CA SER A 10 30.98 3.94 58.79
C SER A 10 30.84 2.37 58.83
N SER A 11 31.56 1.41 58.19
CA SER A 11 32.77 1.29 57.32
C SER A 11 32.61 -0.02 56.47
N VAL A 12 33.22 -0.26 55.29
CA VAL A 12 34.61 -0.69 54.97
C VAL A 12 35.09 -1.91 55.81
N ALA A 13 35.05 -3.18 55.37
CA ALA A 13 35.77 -3.94 54.30
C ALA A 13 36.90 -4.88 54.88
N PRO A 14 37.76 -5.60 54.10
CA PRO A 14 37.64 -7.06 53.90
C PRO A 14 38.92 -7.88 54.28
N VAL A 15 39.32 -8.87 53.46
CA VAL A 15 40.58 -9.70 53.43
C VAL A 15 40.52 -11.09 54.14
N ASP A 16 41.27 -12.15 53.75
CA ASP A 16 41.55 -12.82 52.45
C ASP A 16 42.36 -14.14 52.66
N SER A 17 42.33 -15.07 51.70
CA SER A 17 43.39 -16.03 51.28
C SER A 17 43.96 -17.16 52.18
N SER A 18 44.00 -18.38 51.61
CA SER A 18 45.11 -19.39 51.65
C SER A 18 44.59 -20.71 50.99
N ILE A 19 45.11 -21.30 49.91
CA ILE A 19 46.48 -21.65 49.43
C ILE A 19 47.07 -22.91 50.08
N CYS A 20 47.03 -24.06 49.38
CA CYS A 20 48.21 -24.71 48.77
C CYS A 20 47.81 -25.88 47.82
N ALA A 21 48.76 -26.62 47.22
CA ALA A 21 48.53 -27.36 45.97
C ALA A 21 49.28 -28.72 45.80
N SER A 22 49.09 -29.34 44.61
CA SER A 22 49.79 -30.50 44.02
C SER A 22 49.23 -31.91 44.36
N ALA A 23 49.36 -32.97 43.53
CA ALA A 23 50.07 -33.12 42.25
C ALA A 23 49.61 -34.30 41.36
N ARG A 24 49.96 -34.23 40.06
CA ARG A 24 50.31 -35.32 39.09
C ARG A 24 49.23 -36.14 38.31
N SER A 25 49.60 -36.30 37.03
CA SER A 25 49.40 -37.44 36.10
C SER A 25 48.17 -37.46 35.16
N THR A 26 48.48 -37.66 33.88
CA THR A 26 47.57 -37.85 32.75
C THR A 26 47.42 -39.34 32.42
N PRO A 27 46.41 -39.72 31.62
CA PRO A 27 46.76 -40.12 30.26
C PRO A 27 45.87 -39.47 29.18
N ALA A 28 46.41 -39.32 27.97
CA ALA A 28 45.70 -38.71 26.85
C ALA A 28 44.54 -39.57 26.33
N ARG A 29 43.45 -38.93 25.88
CA ARG A 29 42.42 -39.54 25.03
C ARG A 29 42.24 -38.73 23.74
N ARG A 30 41.82 -39.41 22.68
CA ARG A 30 41.82 -38.89 21.30
C ARG A 30 40.84 -37.72 21.12
N TRP A 31 41.33 -36.63 20.53
CA TRP A 31 40.49 -35.64 19.87
C TRP A 31 39.99 -36.20 18.54
N SER A 32 38.83 -36.88 18.57
CA SER A 32 38.11 -37.25 17.34
C SER A 32 37.68 -35.97 16.62
N ARG A 33 38.23 -35.70 15.43
CA ARG A 33 37.80 -34.58 14.58
C ARG A 33 36.37 -34.81 14.11
N CYS A 34 35.41 -34.24 14.82
CA CYS A 34 34.04 -34.18 14.34
C CYS A 34 33.99 -33.23 13.14
N PHE A 35 33.75 -33.77 11.94
CA PHE A 35 33.60 -32.95 10.74
C PHE A 35 32.28 -32.20 10.84
N ILE A 36 32.34 -30.89 11.11
CA ILE A 36 31.20 -29.99 10.94
C ILE A 36 30.88 -29.97 9.44
N ALA A 37 29.84 -30.72 9.06
CA ALA A 37 29.32 -30.69 7.71
C ALA A 37 28.79 -29.29 7.42
N ARG A 38 29.38 -28.60 6.44
CA ARG A 38 28.85 -27.32 5.95
C ARG A 38 27.39 -27.55 5.50
N PRO A 39 26.42 -26.71 5.91
CA PRO A 39 25.09 -26.78 5.33
C PRO A 39 25.22 -26.55 3.81
N LYS A 40 24.59 -27.42 3.02
CA LYS A 40 24.48 -27.20 1.57
C LYS A 40 23.58 -25.97 1.35
N PRO A 41 23.87 -25.09 0.38
CA PRO A 41 22.94 -24.03 0.03
C PRO A 41 21.61 -24.65 -0.43
N ILE A 42 20.50 -24.21 0.16
CA ILE A 42 19.16 -24.72 -0.16
C ILE A 42 18.69 -24.08 -1.47
N ARG A 43 19.28 -24.52 -2.59
CA ARG A 43 18.84 -24.14 -3.94
C ARG A 43 17.58 -24.92 -4.35
N HIS A 44 16.45 -24.58 -3.73
CA HIS A 44 15.13 -24.82 -4.31
C HIS A 44 14.17 -23.69 -3.90
N ALA A 45 14.32 -22.53 -4.53
CA ALA A 45 13.17 -21.67 -4.75
C ALA A 45 12.14 -22.49 -5.53
N ARG A 46 11.07 -22.94 -4.86
CA ARG A 46 9.95 -23.58 -5.50
C ARG A 46 9.25 -22.49 -6.30
N ARG A 47 9.59 -22.37 -7.59
CA ARG A 47 8.87 -21.52 -8.54
C ARG A 47 7.39 -21.81 -8.36
N VAL A 48 6.64 -20.85 -7.84
CA VAL A 48 5.19 -20.97 -7.73
C VAL A 48 4.72 -21.10 -9.16
N LEU A 49 4.25 -22.28 -9.54
CA LEU A 49 3.54 -22.46 -10.79
C LEU A 49 2.22 -21.73 -10.62
N GLY A 50 2.23 -20.44 -10.95
CA GLY A 50 1.04 -19.62 -11.04
C GLY A 50 0.03 -20.40 -11.87
N ARG A 51 -1.09 -20.78 -11.26
CA ARG A 51 -2.20 -21.31 -12.02
C ARG A 51 -2.58 -20.21 -12.99
N ALA A 52 -2.38 -20.46 -14.29
CA ALA A 52 -2.97 -19.62 -15.31
C ALA A 52 -4.45 -19.49 -14.96
N ARG A 53 -4.92 -18.25 -14.71
CA ARG A 53 -6.35 -17.99 -14.57
C ARG A 53 -7.00 -18.54 -15.84
N ALA A 54 -8.17 -19.17 -15.69
CA ALA A 54 -9.03 -19.38 -16.84
C ALA A 54 -9.48 -18.00 -17.30
N VAL A 55 -8.72 -17.41 -18.23
CA VAL A 55 -9.08 -16.15 -18.88
C VAL A 55 -10.32 -16.46 -19.70
N ALA A 56 -11.47 -15.88 -19.33
CA ALA A 56 -12.65 -15.91 -20.16
C ALA A 56 -12.34 -15.26 -21.51
N ASP A 57 -13.01 -15.68 -22.58
CA ASP A 57 -12.76 -15.14 -23.93
C ASP A 57 -12.75 -13.60 -23.89
N PRO A 58 -11.72 -12.95 -24.47
CA PRO A 58 -11.48 -11.53 -24.26
C PRO A 58 -12.66 -10.70 -24.79
N VAL A 59 -13.43 -10.14 -23.85
CA VAL A 59 -14.53 -9.23 -24.13
C VAL A 59 -13.99 -8.06 -24.94
N GLN A 60 -14.54 -7.85 -26.12
CA GLN A 60 -14.12 -6.77 -27.00
C GLN A 60 -14.60 -5.43 -26.41
N PRO A 61 -13.80 -4.34 -26.52
CA PRO A 61 -14.23 -3.01 -26.09
C PRO A 61 -15.49 -2.58 -26.86
N THR A 62 -16.29 -1.71 -26.25
CA THR A 62 -17.36 -1.03 -26.99
C THR A 62 -16.76 -0.09 -28.06
N PRO A 63 -17.51 0.33 -29.08
CA PRO A 63 -17.00 1.31 -30.05
C PRO A 63 -16.59 2.65 -29.43
N GLU A 64 -17.15 3.01 -28.27
CA GLU A 64 -16.81 4.22 -27.51
C GLU A 64 -15.54 4.02 -26.66
N ASP A 65 -15.41 2.86 -26.02
CA ASP A 65 -14.18 2.45 -25.32
C ASP A 65 -12.98 2.33 -26.28
N GLN A 66 -13.19 1.71 -27.44
CA GLN A 66 -12.15 1.59 -28.48
C GLN A 66 -11.73 2.98 -28.99
N LYS A 67 -12.69 3.86 -29.30
CA LYS A 67 -12.36 5.23 -29.71
C LYS A 67 -11.58 5.98 -28.61
N THR A 68 -11.93 5.76 -27.35
CA THR A 68 -11.22 6.36 -26.21
C THR A 68 -9.79 5.84 -26.10
N ILE A 69 -9.56 4.53 -26.33
CA ILE A 69 -8.22 3.93 -26.41
C ILE A 69 -7.43 4.52 -27.58
N ASP A 70 -8.03 4.64 -28.76
CA ASP A 70 -7.39 5.19 -29.97
C ASP A 70 -7.02 6.68 -29.78
N ASP A 71 -7.96 7.50 -29.30
CA ASP A 71 -7.77 8.93 -29.00
C ASP A 71 -6.63 9.13 -27.99
N ILE A 72 -6.55 8.30 -26.94
CA ILE A 72 -5.52 8.41 -25.91
C ILE A 72 -4.15 7.99 -26.46
N ASN A 73 -4.07 6.97 -27.31
CA ASN A 73 -2.81 6.60 -27.95
C ASN A 73 -2.31 7.68 -28.93
N GLU A 74 -3.20 8.42 -29.60
CA GLU A 74 -2.81 9.54 -30.47
C GLU A 74 -2.33 10.78 -29.69
N ILE A 75 -2.94 11.08 -28.53
CA ILE A 75 -2.70 12.33 -27.79
C ILE A 75 -1.69 12.16 -26.64
N PHE A 76 -1.70 11.01 -25.97
CA PHE A 76 -0.98 10.72 -24.72
C PHE A 76 -0.10 9.46 -24.80
N GLY A 77 0.00 8.83 -25.97
CA GLY A 77 0.87 7.68 -26.19
C GLY A 77 2.35 8.09 -26.14
N VAL A 78 3.17 7.31 -25.43
CA VAL A 78 4.63 7.46 -25.41
C VAL A 78 5.25 6.11 -25.77
N GLU A 79 6.01 6.08 -26.87
CA GLU A 79 6.62 4.86 -27.43
C GLU A 79 7.37 4.05 -26.35
N ASP A 80 7.07 2.76 -26.27
CA ASP A 80 7.52 1.78 -25.28
C ASP A 80 7.18 2.07 -23.78
N HIS A 81 6.49 3.17 -23.46
CA HIS A 81 6.35 3.64 -22.07
C HIS A 81 4.93 3.93 -21.58
N VAL A 82 4.05 4.50 -22.41
CA VAL A 82 2.66 4.84 -22.07
C VAL A 82 1.76 4.37 -23.21
N GLU A 83 0.92 3.38 -22.93
CA GLU A 83 0.04 2.70 -23.90
C GLU A 83 -1.39 2.63 -23.34
N ALA A 84 -2.39 3.06 -24.11
CA ALA A 84 -3.79 2.76 -23.84
C ALA A 84 -4.18 1.43 -24.52
N PHE A 85 -4.91 0.58 -23.82
CA PHE A 85 -5.32 -0.74 -24.32
C PHE A 85 -6.69 -1.18 -23.79
N ALA A 86 -7.30 -2.16 -24.45
CA ALA A 86 -8.52 -2.82 -23.97
C ALA A 86 -8.15 -3.84 -22.88
N GLY A 87 -8.44 -3.49 -21.62
CA GLY A 87 -8.22 -4.33 -20.46
C GLY A 87 -9.30 -5.40 -20.26
N PRO A 88 -9.31 -6.07 -19.08
CA PRO A 88 -10.36 -7.02 -18.71
C PRO A 88 -11.76 -6.42 -18.90
N GLY A 89 -12.68 -7.21 -19.45
CA GLY A 89 -14.05 -6.76 -19.75
C GLY A 89 -14.18 -5.77 -20.92
N GLY A 90 -13.11 -5.45 -21.62
CA GLY A 90 -13.10 -4.46 -22.71
C GLY A 90 -13.00 -3.01 -22.22
N LEU A 91 -12.71 -2.78 -20.94
CA LEU A 91 -12.55 -1.44 -20.38
C LEU A 91 -11.26 -0.76 -20.86
N PRO A 92 -11.25 0.57 -21.07
CA PRO A 92 -10.03 1.34 -21.32
C PRO A 92 -9.07 1.31 -20.13
N PHE A 93 -7.86 0.83 -20.38
CA PHE A 93 -6.76 0.77 -19.41
C PHE A 93 -5.55 1.54 -19.97
N ILE A 94 -4.71 2.07 -19.07
CA ILE A 94 -3.37 2.58 -19.38
C ILE A 94 -2.35 1.59 -18.83
N ARG A 95 -1.29 1.31 -19.59
CA ARG A 95 -0.07 0.63 -19.14
C ARG A 95 1.08 1.63 -19.09
N LEU A 96 1.76 1.68 -17.95
CA LEU A 96 3.09 2.27 -17.81
C LEU A 96 4.13 1.13 -17.86
N SER A 97 5.20 1.30 -18.64
CA SER A 97 6.26 0.30 -18.81
C SER A 97 7.64 0.94 -18.64
N HIS A 98 8.43 0.48 -17.67
CA HIS A 98 9.78 0.98 -17.44
C HIS A 98 10.83 0.17 -18.21
N ALA A 99 11.95 0.80 -18.59
CA ALA A 99 13.03 0.16 -19.34
C ALA A 99 13.70 -1.03 -18.59
N CYS A 100 13.50 -1.17 -17.28
CA CYS A 100 13.97 -2.33 -16.52
C CYS A 100 13.07 -3.57 -16.64
N GLY A 101 11.86 -3.44 -17.18
CA GLY A 101 10.87 -4.51 -17.31
C GLY A 101 9.78 -4.54 -16.22
N SER A 102 9.73 -3.56 -15.32
CA SER A 102 8.59 -3.33 -14.45
C SER A 102 7.43 -2.69 -15.23
N SER A 103 6.19 -2.89 -14.76
CA SER A 103 5.00 -2.26 -15.36
C SER A 103 3.87 -2.01 -14.37
N VAL A 104 3.00 -1.08 -14.70
CA VAL A 104 1.80 -0.73 -13.92
C VAL A 104 0.61 -0.65 -14.86
N GLU A 105 -0.54 -1.22 -14.47
CA GLU A 105 -1.78 -1.16 -15.25
C GLU A 105 -2.87 -0.42 -14.46
N ILE A 106 -3.47 0.58 -15.09
CA ILE A 106 -4.48 1.48 -14.48
C ILE A 106 -5.77 1.44 -15.29
N SER A 107 -6.88 1.08 -14.65
CA SER A 107 -8.23 1.18 -15.21
C SER A 107 -8.69 2.63 -15.23
N LEU A 108 -9.14 3.14 -16.38
CA LEU A 108 -9.78 4.48 -16.43
C LEU A 108 -11.10 4.49 -15.65
N PHE A 109 -11.86 3.38 -15.67
CA PHE A 109 -12.95 3.19 -14.73
C PHE A 109 -12.41 3.12 -13.28
N GLY A 110 -12.81 4.09 -12.47
CA GLY A 110 -12.38 4.27 -11.09
C GLY A 110 -11.02 4.94 -10.89
N GLY A 111 -10.28 5.25 -11.96
CA GLY A 111 -8.91 5.77 -11.88
C GLY A 111 -7.95 4.81 -11.14
N GLN A 112 -8.21 3.51 -11.27
CA GLN A 112 -7.80 2.50 -10.30
C GLN A 112 -6.60 1.69 -10.79
N ILE A 113 -5.51 1.68 -10.03
CA ILE A 113 -4.34 0.84 -10.31
C ILE A 113 -4.75 -0.62 -10.03
N THR A 114 -4.48 -1.52 -10.98
CA THR A 114 -4.89 -2.94 -10.92
C THR A 114 -3.73 -3.93 -10.94
N SER A 115 -2.57 -3.54 -11.45
CA SER A 115 -1.33 -4.36 -11.41
C SER A 115 -0.14 -3.45 -11.17
N PHE A 116 0.84 -3.94 -10.42
CA PHE A 116 2.18 -3.37 -10.30
C PHE A 116 3.16 -4.53 -10.31
N ARG A 117 3.84 -4.71 -11.44
CA ARG A 117 4.74 -5.83 -11.71
C ARG A 117 6.19 -5.37 -11.56
N GLN A 118 6.95 -6.13 -10.77
CA GLN A 118 8.41 -5.96 -10.67
C GLN A 118 9.09 -6.54 -11.93
N ALA A 119 10.34 -6.16 -12.19
CA ALA A 119 11.13 -6.64 -13.33
C ALA A 119 11.41 -8.17 -13.29
N SER A 120 11.24 -8.80 -12.12
CA SER A 120 11.22 -10.27 -12.00
C SER A 120 10.00 -10.94 -12.67
N GLY A 121 8.95 -10.16 -12.96
CA GLY A 121 7.63 -10.61 -13.39
C GLY A 121 6.65 -10.84 -12.24
N ASP A 122 7.10 -10.77 -10.98
CA ASP A 122 6.24 -10.94 -9.80
C ASP A 122 5.26 -9.75 -9.63
N GLU A 123 4.07 -10.05 -9.11
CA GLU A 123 2.98 -9.09 -8.87
C GLU A 123 3.05 -8.57 -7.44
N VAL A 124 2.86 -7.25 -7.26
CA VAL A 124 2.78 -6.61 -5.95
C VAL A 124 1.32 -6.46 -5.50
N LEU A 125 0.37 -6.28 -6.43
CA LEU A 125 -1.03 -5.94 -6.12
C LEU A 125 -2.00 -7.10 -6.31
N TYR A 126 -2.88 -7.29 -5.32
CA TYR A 126 -3.87 -8.37 -5.35
C TYR A 126 -5.21 -7.93 -5.96
N ILE A 127 -5.54 -8.48 -7.13
CA ILE A 127 -6.89 -8.42 -7.72
C ILE A 127 -7.67 -9.68 -7.32
N ARG A 128 -8.81 -9.50 -6.64
CA ARG A 128 -9.66 -10.60 -6.15
C ARG A 128 -10.20 -11.47 -7.29
N PRO A 129 -10.44 -12.77 -7.06
CA PRO A 129 -11.05 -13.65 -8.08
C PRO A 129 -12.47 -13.26 -8.49
N ASP A 130 -13.19 -12.48 -7.68
CA ASP A 130 -14.56 -11.99 -7.92
C ASP A 130 -14.64 -10.50 -8.31
N ALA A 131 -13.49 -9.92 -8.70
CA ALA A 131 -13.44 -8.63 -9.36
C ALA A 131 -14.20 -8.69 -10.69
N VAL A 132 -14.97 -7.64 -10.98
CA VAL A 132 -15.74 -7.50 -12.22
C VAL A 132 -15.36 -6.19 -12.87
N PHE A 133 -15.27 -6.20 -14.20
CA PHE A 133 -14.73 -5.13 -15.02
C PHE A 133 -15.76 -4.73 -16.08
N ASP A 134 -16.95 -4.33 -15.64
CA ASP A 134 -18.13 -4.01 -16.49
C ASP A 134 -18.81 -2.69 -16.11
N ARG A 135 -18.14 -1.86 -15.30
CA ARG A 135 -18.64 -0.62 -14.68
C ARG A 135 -19.83 -0.77 -13.72
N SER A 136 -20.34 -1.99 -13.45
CA SER A 136 -21.51 -2.21 -12.57
C SER A 136 -21.21 -1.99 -11.07
N LYS A 137 -19.95 -2.14 -10.67
CA LYS A 137 -19.44 -1.96 -9.30
C LYS A 137 -17.94 -1.61 -9.35
N PRO A 138 -17.35 -1.06 -8.28
CA PRO A 138 -15.89 -0.88 -8.17
C PRO A 138 -15.12 -2.19 -8.38
N ILE A 139 -13.95 -2.09 -9.02
CA ILE A 139 -13.04 -3.21 -9.23
C ILE A 139 -12.49 -3.66 -7.86
N ALA A 140 -12.51 -4.97 -7.61
CA ALA A 140 -12.23 -5.53 -6.29
C ALA A 140 -10.76 -5.95 -6.14
N GLY A 141 -9.92 -5.07 -5.60
CA GLY A 141 -8.48 -5.28 -5.44
C GLY A 141 -7.65 -4.17 -6.09
N GLY A 142 -6.34 -4.35 -6.19
CA GLY A 142 -5.45 -3.28 -6.66
C GLY A 142 -5.43 -2.11 -5.68
N ILE A 143 -5.54 -0.87 -6.16
CA ILE A 143 -5.59 0.35 -5.33
C ILE A 143 -6.84 1.17 -5.69
N PRO A 144 -8.04 0.85 -5.17
CA PRO A 144 -9.24 1.67 -5.32
C PRO A 144 -9.07 3.01 -4.60
N LEU A 145 -9.37 4.11 -5.30
CA LEU A 145 -9.41 5.44 -4.70
C LEU A 145 -10.76 5.69 -3.99
N CYS A 146 -10.70 5.85 -2.68
CA CYS A 146 -11.82 6.27 -1.85
C CYS A 146 -11.87 7.80 -1.84
N PHE A 147 -12.93 8.42 -2.37
CA PHE A 147 -13.15 9.88 -2.38
C PHE A 147 -14.60 10.18 -2.82
N PRO A 148 -15.28 11.22 -2.28
CA PRO A 148 -14.87 12.20 -1.26
C PRO A 148 -15.17 11.76 0.18
N GLN A 149 -15.47 10.48 0.39
CA GLN A 149 -15.70 9.87 1.69
C GLN A 149 -14.86 8.60 1.80
N PHE A 150 -14.21 8.37 2.94
CA PHE A 150 -13.69 7.05 3.33
C PHE A 150 -14.68 6.33 4.24
N GLY A 151 -14.88 5.02 4.04
CA GLY A 151 -15.81 4.23 4.84
C GLY A 151 -17.29 4.63 4.66
N PRO A 152 -18.17 4.25 5.60
CA PRO A 152 -19.60 4.60 5.60
C PRO A 152 -19.82 6.05 6.07
N GLY A 153 -20.94 6.66 5.68
CA GLY A 153 -21.25 8.05 6.03
C GLY A 153 -22.52 8.56 5.34
N ALA A 154 -22.52 9.83 4.93
CA ALA A 154 -23.67 10.49 4.30
C ALA A 154 -23.88 10.06 2.84
N ILE A 155 -22.81 9.69 2.14
CA ILE A 155 -22.85 9.12 0.78
C ILE A 155 -22.46 7.63 0.81
N GLN A 156 -22.50 6.95 -0.35
CA GLN A 156 -22.18 5.53 -0.43
C GLN A 156 -20.78 5.20 0.10
N GLN A 157 -20.59 3.97 0.57
CA GLN A 157 -19.35 3.57 1.24
C GLN A 157 -18.11 3.76 0.34
N HIS A 158 -17.13 4.51 0.83
CA HIS A 158 -15.92 4.96 0.12
C HIS A 158 -16.16 5.94 -1.07
N GLY A 159 -17.33 6.58 -1.15
CA GLY A 159 -17.63 7.62 -2.13
C GLY A 159 -17.78 7.13 -3.58
N PHE A 160 -17.73 8.07 -4.53
CA PHE A 160 -17.99 7.81 -5.96
C PHE A 160 -16.73 7.63 -6.82
N ALA A 161 -15.55 8.10 -6.42
CA ALA A 161 -14.35 8.13 -7.29
C ALA A 161 -14.02 6.80 -7.99
N ARG A 162 -14.08 5.69 -7.26
CA ARG A 162 -13.90 4.30 -7.74
C ARG A 162 -15.09 3.69 -8.52
N ASN A 163 -16.07 4.48 -8.93
CA ASN A 163 -17.34 4.04 -9.57
C ASN A 163 -17.64 4.82 -10.87
N VAL A 164 -16.71 5.66 -11.35
CA VAL A 164 -16.88 6.53 -12.51
C VAL A 164 -15.59 6.52 -13.34
N ASP A 165 -15.69 6.74 -14.64
CA ASP A 165 -14.52 6.86 -15.52
C ASP A 165 -13.76 8.19 -15.29
N TRP A 166 -12.44 8.11 -15.36
CA TRP A 166 -11.49 9.22 -15.29
C TRP A 166 -10.90 9.48 -16.67
N SER A 167 -10.68 10.75 -17.02
CA SER A 167 -9.98 11.11 -18.27
C SER A 167 -8.47 11.20 -18.04
N VAL A 168 -7.66 10.74 -19.00
CA VAL A 168 -6.25 11.17 -19.07
C VAL A 168 -6.21 12.68 -19.35
N SER A 169 -5.34 13.40 -18.65
CA SER A 169 -5.15 14.85 -18.83
C SER A 169 -3.71 15.26 -19.14
N ASP A 170 -2.74 14.41 -18.82
CA ASP A 170 -1.32 14.61 -19.14
C ASP A 170 -0.58 13.26 -19.13
N SER A 171 0.58 13.19 -19.78
CA SER A 171 1.39 11.97 -19.91
C SER A 171 2.82 12.30 -20.30
N SER A 172 3.80 11.59 -19.75
CA SER A 172 5.19 11.69 -20.18
C SER A 172 5.97 10.40 -19.96
N ALA A 173 7.18 10.35 -20.51
CA ALA A 173 8.29 9.68 -19.88
C ALA A 173 9.44 10.69 -19.78
N ASP A 174 10.24 10.67 -18.69
CA ASP A 174 11.35 11.62 -18.55
C ASP A 174 12.26 11.58 -19.81
N PRO A 175 12.65 12.74 -20.39
CA PRO A 175 13.46 12.79 -21.61
C PRO A 175 14.87 12.21 -21.46
N ASN A 176 15.34 11.90 -20.24
CA ASN A 176 16.58 11.18 -19.98
C ASN A 176 16.56 9.77 -20.61
N PRO A 177 17.37 9.50 -21.66
CA PRO A 177 17.33 8.21 -22.35
C PRO A 177 17.87 7.04 -21.51
N ASP A 178 18.65 7.32 -20.46
CA ASP A 178 19.30 6.29 -19.63
C ASP A 178 18.45 5.86 -18.42
N ASP A 179 17.47 6.68 -18.00
CA ASP A 179 16.57 6.42 -16.86
C ASP A 179 15.26 7.20 -17.07
N ARG A 180 14.40 6.66 -17.94
CA ARG A 180 13.10 7.25 -18.32
C ARG A 180 12.04 6.92 -17.27
N GLU A 181 11.36 7.92 -16.73
CA GLU A 181 10.23 7.73 -15.80
C GLU A 181 8.86 7.90 -16.51
N PRO A 182 8.17 6.81 -16.93
CA PRO A 182 6.76 6.89 -17.35
C PRO A 182 5.86 7.53 -16.28
N GLU A 183 5.03 8.48 -16.69
CA GLU A 183 4.01 9.12 -15.87
C GLU A 183 2.71 9.32 -16.66
N VAL A 184 1.55 9.08 -16.03
CA VAL A 184 0.25 9.49 -16.55
C VAL A 184 -0.55 10.22 -15.47
N GLN A 185 -1.23 11.31 -15.85
CA GLN A 185 -2.15 12.02 -14.98
C GLN A 185 -3.59 11.73 -15.38
N LEU A 186 -4.35 11.16 -14.44
CA LEU A 186 -5.79 10.99 -14.53
C LEU A 186 -6.50 12.12 -13.80
N LEU A 187 -7.63 12.55 -14.36
CA LEU A 187 -8.43 13.67 -13.87
C LEU A 187 -9.91 13.29 -13.78
N LEU A 188 -10.51 13.56 -12.62
CA LEU A 188 -11.94 13.57 -12.38
C LEU A 188 -12.37 15.00 -12.03
N ARG A 189 -13.38 15.51 -12.73
CA ARG A 189 -14.05 16.79 -12.43
C ARG A 189 -15.49 16.53 -12.04
N ASP A 190 -16.09 17.47 -11.32
CA ASP A 190 -17.50 17.40 -10.99
C ASP A 190 -18.42 17.52 -12.22
N ASN A 191 -19.47 16.70 -12.22
CA ASN A 191 -20.50 16.66 -13.25
C ASN A 191 -21.90 16.58 -12.61
N GLU A 192 -22.96 16.49 -13.41
CA GLU A 192 -24.34 16.43 -12.89
C GLU A 192 -24.56 15.23 -11.94
N PHE A 193 -24.02 14.05 -12.28
CA PHE A 193 -24.12 12.86 -11.45
C PHE A 193 -23.38 13.02 -10.11
N THR A 194 -22.11 13.47 -10.12
CA THR A 194 -21.35 13.64 -8.86
C THR A 194 -21.96 14.74 -7.99
N ARG A 195 -22.40 15.87 -8.58
CA ARG A 195 -23.08 16.95 -7.86
C ARG A 195 -24.44 16.54 -7.30
N SER A 196 -25.10 15.52 -7.86
CA SER A 196 -26.32 14.95 -7.29
C SER A 196 -26.07 14.14 -6.00
N ILE A 197 -24.83 13.67 -5.78
CA ILE A 197 -24.41 12.88 -4.60
C ILE A 197 -23.72 13.78 -3.57
N TRP A 198 -22.84 14.66 -4.01
CA TRP A 198 -22.03 15.58 -3.19
C TRP A 198 -21.99 16.94 -3.88
N PRO A 199 -22.78 17.94 -3.44
CA PRO A 199 -23.12 19.12 -4.24
C PRO A 199 -22.03 20.21 -4.21
N HIS A 200 -20.81 19.84 -4.63
CA HIS A 200 -19.65 20.71 -4.66
C HIS A 200 -18.96 20.66 -6.02
N GLU A 201 -18.42 21.80 -6.45
CA GLU A 201 -17.46 21.85 -7.56
C GLU A 201 -16.10 21.33 -7.06
N PHE A 202 -15.46 20.44 -7.80
CA PHE A 202 -14.16 19.86 -7.40
C PHE A 202 -13.33 19.44 -8.62
N GLN A 203 -12.01 19.42 -8.44
CA GLN A 203 -11.11 18.74 -9.36
C GLN A 203 -10.21 17.79 -8.56
N ALA A 204 -10.25 16.51 -8.90
CA ALA A 204 -9.47 15.46 -8.28
C ALA A 204 -8.51 14.88 -9.34
N ALA A 205 -7.21 14.94 -9.11
CA ALA A 205 -6.19 14.48 -10.03
C ALA A 205 -5.31 13.42 -9.37
N LEU A 206 -5.11 12.29 -10.04
CA LEU A 206 -4.24 11.21 -9.62
C LEU A 206 -3.12 11.07 -10.65
N THR A 207 -1.90 11.38 -10.25
CA THR A 207 -0.71 11.19 -11.08
C THR A 207 -0.05 9.87 -10.70
N VAL A 208 0.21 9.02 -11.68
CA VAL A 208 0.80 7.68 -11.52
C VAL A 208 2.13 7.68 -12.25
N ASN A 209 3.23 7.47 -11.52
CA ASN A 209 4.60 7.53 -12.00
C ASN A 209 5.35 6.24 -11.65
N LEU A 210 6.14 5.72 -12.59
CA LEU A 210 6.90 4.48 -12.47
C LEU A 210 8.39 4.76 -12.70
N HIS A 211 9.16 4.82 -11.61
CA HIS A 211 10.61 5.04 -11.64
C HIS A 211 11.31 3.75 -11.21
N GLY A 212 12.03 3.09 -12.12
CA GLY A 212 12.63 1.79 -11.84
C GLY A 212 11.58 0.77 -11.40
N GLU A 213 11.75 0.22 -10.21
CA GLU A 213 10.80 -0.72 -9.57
C GLU A 213 9.98 -0.05 -8.44
N ARG A 214 9.77 1.28 -8.53
CA ARG A 214 8.99 2.10 -7.59
C ARG A 214 7.74 2.66 -8.26
N LEU A 215 6.57 2.44 -7.66
CA LEU A 215 5.30 3.02 -8.07
C LEU A 215 4.98 4.22 -7.18
N ARG A 216 4.92 5.41 -7.76
CA ARG A 216 4.56 6.66 -7.09
C ARG A 216 3.15 7.09 -7.49
N LEU A 217 2.32 7.37 -6.48
CA LEU A 217 0.95 7.87 -6.61
C LEU A 217 0.86 9.24 -5.95
N ASP A 218 0.53 10.27 -6.71
CA ASP A 218 0.42 11.65 -6.26
C ASP A 218 -1.02 12.14 -6.47
N PHE A 219 -1.80 12.15 -5.39
CA PHE A 219 -3.22 12.50 -5.41
C PHE A 219 -3.44 13.94 -4.96
N ARG A 220 -4.26 14.69 -5.70
CA ARG A 220 -4.55 16.11 -5.45
C ARG A 220 -6.05 16.36 -5.52
N VAL A 221 -6.54 17.21 -4.63
CA VAL A 221 -7.92 17.70 -4.64
C VAL A 221 -7.88 19.22 -4.61
N ILE A 222 -8.60 19.87 -5.53
CA ILE A 222 -8.72 21.31 -5.65
C ILE A 222 -10.19 21.69 -5.50
N ASN A 223 -10.46 22.78 -4.78
CA ASN A 223 -11.75 23.47 -4.76
C ASN A 223 -11.71 24.61 -5.79
N PRO A 224 -12.23 24.43 -7.02
CA PRO A 224 -12.22 25.45 -8.06
C PRO A 224 -13.28 26.56 -7.82
N SER A 225 -14.20 26.37 -6.86
CA SER A 225 -15.33 27.28 -6.67
C SER A 225 -14.90 28.65 -6.17
N SER A 226 -15.73 29.66 -6.44
CA SER A 226 -15.50 31.04 -6.00
C SER A 226 -16.11 31.36 -4.62
N GLY A 227 -16.57 30.38 -3.84
CA GLY A 227 -17.27 30.67 -2.58
C GLY A 227 -17.77 29.51 -1.72
N GLY A 228 -17.76 28.26 -2.20
CA GLY A 228 -18.22 27.10 -1.43
C GLY A 228 -17.08 26.29 -0.84
N THR A 229 -16.82 26.38 0.46
CA THR A 229 -15.94 25.43 1.18
C THR A 229 -16.54 24.02 1.16
N PHE A 230 -15.70 22.98 1.11
CA PHE A 230 -16.12 21.60 1.37
C PHE A 230 -15.14 20.86 2.29
N ASP A 231 -15.64 19.82 2.96
CA ASP A 231 -14.86 18.89 3.77
C ASP A 231 -14.92 17.49 3.10
N PHE A 232 -13.81 16.74 3.05
CA PHE A 232 -13.74 15.40 2.46
C PHE A 232 -12.85 14.43 3.25
N THR A 233 -13.08 13.12 3.11
CA THR A 233 -12.14 12.06 3.53
C THR A 233 -11.76 11.18 2.34
N ALA A 234 -10.56 10.62 2.36
CA ALA A 234 -10.02 9.87 1.23
C ALA A 234 -9.05 8.76 1.65
N ALA A 235 -8.84 7.77 0.78
CA ALA A 235 -7.81 6.75 0.96
C ALA A 235 -7.39 6.08 -0.36
N LEU A 236 -6.12 5.67 -0.44
CA LEU A 236 -5.62 4.68 -1.39
C LEU A 236 -5.74 3.30 -0.75
N HIS A 237 -6.78 2.55 -1.10
CA HIS A 237 -7.17 1.29 -0.44
C HIS A 237 -6.32 0.09 -0.93
N SER A 238 -4.98 0.17 -0.81
CA SER A 238 -4.03 -0.73 -1.47
C SER A 238 -4.14 -2.19 -1.00
N TYR A 239 -4.60 -3.10 -1.88
CA TYR A 239 -4.57 -4.55 -1.71
C TYR A 239 -3.21 -5.09 -2.16
N ILE A 240 -2.33 -5.43 -1.23
CA ILE A 240 -0.99 -5.97 -1.52
C ILE A 240 -1.05 -7.50 -1.48
N GLU A 241 -0.48 -8.20 -2.47
CA GLU A 241 -0.45 -9.68 -2.46
C GLU A 241 0.52 -10.22 -1.39
N VAL A 242 0.08 -11.28 -0.69
CA VAL A 242 0.90 -12.02 0.29
C VAL A 242 0.88 -13.52 0.02
N VAL A 243 1.93 -14.23 0.44
CA VAL A 243 2.04 -15.69 0.27
C VAL A 243 1.00 -16.43 1.11
N ASP A 244 0.89 -16.07 2.39
CA ASP A 244 -0.22 -16.39 3.29
C ASP A 244 -0.34 -15.27 4.34
N VAL A 245 -1.56 -14.81 4.58
CA VAL A 245 -1.92 -13.81 5.60
C VAL A 245 -1.41 -14.17 7.01
N GLU A 246 -1.44 -15.45 7.38
CA GLU A 246 -0.97 -15.95 8.69
C GLU A 246 0.56 -15.85 8.85
N ARG A 247 1.27 -15.56 7.76
CA ARG A 247 2.72 -15.39 7.70
C ARG A 247 3.12 -13.95 7.33
N SER A 248 2.16 -13.02 7.41
CA SER A 248 2.31 -11.61 7.06
C SER A 248 2.22 -10.73 8.30
N ALA A 249 2.95 -9.61 8.29
CA ALA A 249 2.99 -8.66 9.40
C ALA A 249 3.18 -7.22 8.88
N VAL A 250 2.55 -6.23 9.53
CA VAL A 250 2.76 -4.81 9.22
C VAL A 250 3.64 -4.17 10.29
N VAL A 251 4.75 -3.54 9.89
CA VAL A 251 5.68 -2.82 10.78
C VAL A 251 5.61 -1.30 10.55
N GLY A 252 6.13 -0.53 11.50
CA GLY A 252 6.10 0.94 11.50
C GLY A 252 4.92 1.57 12.25
N LEU A 253 4.01 0.74 12.81
CA LEU A 253 2.78 1.20 13.47
C LEU A 253 2.81 1.09 15.02
N GLN A 254 3.92 0.67 15.61
CA GLN A 254 4.07 0.50 17.06
C GLN A 254 3.92 1.84 17.82
N GLY A 255 3.21 1.81 18.95
CA GLY A 255 2.95 2.99 19.79
C GLY A 255 1.95 3.98 19.20
N LEU A 256 1.42 3.71 18.00
CA LEU A 256 0.33 4.50 17.43
C LEU A 256 -1.00 4.11 18.06
N LYS A 257 -1.89 5.09 18.14
CA LYS A 257 -3.30 4.87 18.45
C LYS A 257 -4.05 4.38 17.22
N TYR A 258 -5.03 3.50 17.41
CA TYR A 258 -5.93 3.08 16.34
C TYR A 258 -7.38 2.94 16.80
N LEU A 259 -8.29 3.07 15.84
CA LEU A 259 -9.72 2.78 16.01
C LEU A 259 -10.02 1.36 15.52
N ASP A 260 -10.48 0.47 16.40
CA ASP A 260 -10.80 -0.92 16.04
C ASP A 260 -12.26 -1.09 15.57
N LYS A 261 -12.44 -1.17 14.25
CA LYS A 261 -13.76 -1.29 13.60
C LYS A 261 -14.29 -2.73 13.58
N VAL A 262 -13.48 -3.73 13.96
CA VAL A 262 -13.96 -5.11 14.18
C VAL A 262 -14.77 -5.18 15.46
N VAL A 263 -14.35 -4.46 16.51
CA VAL A 263 -15.11 -4.34 17.76
C VAL A 263 -16.41 -3.55 17.56
N SER A 264 -16.37 -2.45 16.79
CA SER A 264 -17.57 -1.64 16.50
C SER A 264 -17.38 -0.76 15.26
N ALA A 265 -18.15 -1.02 14.19
CA ALA A 265 -18.07 -0.25 12.95
C ALA A 265 -18.62 1.19 13.05
N THR A 266 -19.49 1.49 14.03
CA THR A 266 -20.14 2.81 14.20
C THR A 266 -19.59 3.62 15.37
N SER A 267 -18.89 2.98 16.29
CA SER A 267 -18.27 3.61 17.47
C SER A 267 -17.06 2.77 17.91
N PRO A 268 -16.01 2.68 17.08
CA PRO A 268 -14.82 1.89 17.39
C PRO A 268 -14.13 2.42 18.65
N PRO A 269 -13.64 1.55 19.56
CA PRO A 269 -12.79 1.98 20.65
C PRO A 269 -11.46 2.49 20.11
N GLU A 270 -10.89 3.50 20.78
CA GLU A 270 -9.49 3.86 20.64
C GLU A 270 -8.64 2.85 21.42
N CYS A 271 -7.59 2.34 20.79
CA CYS A 271 -6.62 1.39 21.32
C CYS A 271 -5.20 1.82 20.94
N GLU A 272 -4.18 1.17 21.50
CA GLU A 272 -2.76 1.45 21.22
C GLU A 272 -2.07 0.18 20.73
N GLU A 273 -1.13 0.31 19.79
CA GLU A 273 -0.40 -0.84 19.23
C GLU A 273 0.89 -1.10 20.01
N GLU A 274 0.79 -1.92 21.06
CA GLU A 274 1.94 -2.31 21.89
C GLU A 274 2.98 -3.15 21.11
N GLY A 275 2.54 -3.86 20.05
CA GLY A 275 3.37 -4.78 19.27
C GLY A 275 4.34 -4.10 18.31
N GLU A 276 5.55 -4.66 18.19
CA GLU A 276 6.55 -4.26 17.18
C GLU A 276 6.04 -4.47 15.73
N ALA A 277 5.07 -5.37 15.55
CA ALA A 277 4.43 -5.66 14.27
C ALA A 277 2.96 -6.10 14.45
N VAL A 278 2.08 -5.64 13.56
CA VAL A 278 0.66 -6.03 13.49
C VAL A 278 0.55 -7.41 12.83
N LEU A 279 0.17 -8.44 13.61
CA LEU A 279 0.03 -9.81 13.12
C LEU A 279 -1.42 -10.11 12.70
N ILE A 280 -1.62 -10.59 11.46
CA ILE A 280 -2.96 -10.82 10.91
C ILE A 280 -3.44 -12.26 11.22
N GLN A 281 -3.85 -12.48 12.48
CA GLN A 281 -4.28 -13.78 13.02
C GLN A 281 -5.81 -13.95 13.11
N GLY A 282 -6.56 -13.05 12.48
CA GLY A 282 -8.02 -12.96 12.52
C GLY A 282 -8.53 -11.83 11.62
N PRO A 283 -9.81 -11.45 11.71
CA PRO A 283 -10.29 -10.22 11.07
C PRO A 283 -9.60 -9.01 11.66
N VAL A 284 -9.14 -8.10 10.79
CA VAL A 284 -8.52 -6.83 11.17
C VAL A 284 -9.19 -5.72 10.36
N ASP A 285 -9.57 -4.64 11.03
CA ASP A 285 -10.13 -3.42 10.43
C ASP A 285 -9.78 -2.27 11.38
N ARG A 286 -8.57 -1.72 11.22
CA ARG A 286 -7.97 -0.76 12.16
C ARG A 286 -7.50 0.49 11.45
N VAL A 287 -8.00 1.64 11.89
CA VAL A 287 -7.55 2.97 11.42
C VAL A 287 -6.56 3.54 12.42
N TYR A 288 -5.27 3.47 12.11
CA TYR A 288 -4.17 4.04 12.85
C TYR A 288 -4.14 5.57 12.64
N LEU A 289 -4.14 6.31 13.74
CA LEU A 289 -4.34 7.76 13.81
C LEU A 289 -3.02 8.50 13.82
N ASP A 290 -2.94 9.61 13.07
CA ASP A 290 -1.72 10.43 12.93
C ASP A 290 -0.47 9.55 12.62
N ALA A 291 -0.66 8.58 11.72
CA ALA A 291 0.34 7.63 11.27
C ALA A 291 1.47 8.36 10.51
N GLY A 292 2.70 7.93 10.78
CA GLY A 292 3.90 8.52 10.22
C GLY A 292 4.09 8.25 8.72
N GLU A 293 5.17 8.82 8.17
CA GLU A 293 5.50 8.75 6.74
C GLU A 293 5.96 7.37 6.23
N TYR A 294 5.88 6.31 7.05
CA TYR A 294 6.31 4.96 6.67
C TYR A 294 5.46 3.86 7.34
N ALA A 295 5.03 2.89 6.52
CA ALA A 295 4.62 1.56 6.97
C ALA A 295 5.21 0.51 6.02
N GLU A 296 5.33 -0.74 6.46
CA GLU A 296 5.86 -1.81 5.62
C GLU A 296 5.15 -3.15 5.91
N LEU A 297 4.75 -3.85 4.86
CA LEU A 297 4.09 -5.16 4.93
C LEU A 297 5.08 -6.27 4.57
N HIS A 298 5.39 -7.14 5.51
CA HIS A 298 6.19 -8.36 5.26
C HIS A 298 5.28 -9.41 4.61
N VAL A 299 5.55 -9.81 3.36
CA VAL A 299 4.60 -10.60 2.54
C VAL A 299 4.77 -12.13 2.68
N GLY A 300 5.60 -12.57 3.63
CA GLY A 300 5.76 -13.97 4.03
C GLY A 300 6.72 -14.82 3.19
N ASN A 301 7.47 -14.24 2.24
CA ASN A 301 8.49 -14.94 1.44
C ASN A 301 9.95 -14.60 1.81
N GLY A 302 10.18 -13.55 2.61
CA GLY A 302 11.51 -12.95 2.79
C GLY A 302 11.68 -11.60 2.07
N ALA A 303 10.60 -11.06 1.51
CA ALA A 303 10.50 -9.69 1.03
C ALA A 303 9.37 -8.94 1.77
N ALA A 304 9.39 -7.62 1.62
CA ALA A 304 8.37 -6.71 2.13
C ALA A 304 7.98 -5.66 1.08
N VAL A 305 6.79 -5.09 1.23
CA VAL A 305 6.34 -3.93 0.44
C VAL A 305 6.32 -2.72 1.37
N ALA A 306 7.17 -1.74 1.06
CA ALA A 306 7.26 -0.48 1.76
C ALA A 306 6.22 0.52 1.23
N LEU A 307 5.62 1.29 2.13
CA LEU A 307 4.67 2.36 1.85
C LEU A 307 5.23 3.68 2.42
N SER A 308 5.98 4.40 1.59
CA SER A 308 6.49 5.74 1.94
C SER A 308 5.43 6.79 1.61
N SER A 309 5.07 7.64 2.57
CA SER A 309 3.84 8.43 2.55
C SER A 309 4.07 9.88 2.97
N HIS A 310 3.45 10.84 2.29
CA HIS A 310 3.46 12.25 2.70
C HIS A 310 2.08 12.87 2.47
N GLY A 311 1.51 13.52 3.48
CA GLY A 311 0.21 14.22 3.40
C GLY A 311 -1.03 13.33 3.58
N TRP A 312 -0.90 12.02 3.41
CA TRP A 312 -1.79 11.06 4.07
C TRP A 312 -1.40 11.01 5.55
N ARG A 313 -2.39 11.03 6.44
CA ARG A 313 -2.21 11.26 7.88
C ARG A 313 -2.69 10.09 8.72
N ASP A 314 -3.58 9.27 8.19
CA ASP A 314 -4.08 8.06 8.85
C ASP A 314 -3.64 6.85 8.02
N ALA A 315 -3.41 5.71 8.65
CA ALA A 315 -3.12 4.45 7.96
C ALA A 315 -4.18 3.42 8.31
N VAL A 316 -4.55 2.53 7.38
CA VAL A 316 -5.53 1.47 7.66
C VAL A 316 -4.90 0.11 7.42
N VAL A 317 -5.03 -0.80 8.38
CA VAL A 317 -4.73 -2.23 8.17
C VAL A 317 -6.04 -2.99 8.12
N TRP A 318 -6.28 -3.69 7.02
CA TRP A 318 -7.52 -4.45 6.82
C TRP A 318 -7.29 -5.85 6.23
N ASN A 319 -7.95 -6.84 6.84
CA ASN A 319 -8.18 -8.15 6.24
C ASN A 319 -9.54 -8.69 6.71
N PRO A 320 -10.44 -9.12 5.80
CA PRO A 320 -11.79 -9.59 6.14
C PRO A 320 -11.83 -10.99 6.79
N TRP A 321 -10.70 -11.68 6.84
CA TRP A 321 -10.59 -13.07 7.29
C TRP A 321 -11.59 -13.99 6.56
N THR A 322 -12.12 -14.99 7.25
CA THR A 322 -13.08 -15.97 6.73
C THR A 322 -14.41 -15.38 6.23
N ALA A 323 -14.64 -14.06 6.29
CA ALA A 323 -15.75 -13.41 5.58
C ALA A 323 -15.51 -13.34 4.05
N MET A 324 -14.27 -13.50 3.57
CA MET A 324 -13.94 -13.68 2.15
C MET A 324 -13.07 -14.94 1.96
N PRO A 325 -13.64 -16.15 2.16
CA PRO A 325 -12.88 -17.39 2.31
C PRO A 325 -11.98 -17.73 1.11
N ASP A 326 -12.41 -17.38 -0.10
CA ASP A 326 -11.68 -17.65 -1.36
C ASP A 326 -10.54 -16.67 -1.65
N ALA A 327 -10.38 -15.60 -0.87
CA ALA A 327 -9.44 -14.51 -1.14
C ALA A 327 -8.55 -14.09 0.06
N TYR A 328 -9.07 -14.16 1.29
CA TYR A 328 -8.45 -13.49 2.46
C TYR A 328 -7.00 -13.90 2.77
N ARG A 329 -6.60 -15.14 2.41
CA ARG A 329 -5.23 -15.63 2.61
C ARG A 329 -4.17 -14.95 1.75
N ARG A 330 -4.58 -14.23 0.69
CA ARG A 330 -3.69 -13.79 -0.38
C ARG A 330 -3.49 -12.28 -0.45
N PHE A 331 -4.07 -11.52 0.47
CA PHE A 331 -3.79 -10.09 0.56
C PHE A 331 -3.80 -9.59 2.00
N VAL A 332 -3.12 -8.47 2.23
CA VAL A 332 -3.41 -7.55 3.34
C VAL A 332 -3.63 -6.17 2.70
N CYS A 333 -4.66 -5.46 3.14
CA CYS A 333 -4.76 -4.04 2.80
C CYS A 333 -3.93 -3.23 3.79
N VAL A 334 -3.03 -2.41 3.26
CA VAL A 334 -2.33 -1.37 4.01
C VAL A 334 -2.58 -0.07 3.25
N GLU A 335 -3.48 0.74 3.79
CA GLU A 335 -4.08 1.88 3.08
C GLU A 335 -3.54 3.20 3.63
N ASN A 336 -3.25 4.15 2.75
CA ASN A 336 -2.85 5.51 3.13
C ASN A 336 -4.08 6.42 3.02
N ALA A 337 -4.44 7.11 4.10
CA ALA A 337 -5.73 7.74 4.26
C ALA A 337 -5.71 9.12 4.94
N VAL A 338 -6.82 9.83 4.79
CA VAL A 338 -7.27 10.94 5.63
C VAL A 338 -8.72 10.62 6.00
N ALA A 339 -8.92 10.03 7.17
CA ALA A 339 -10.10 9.26 7.53
C ALA A 339 -10.76 9.72 8.84
N ALA A 340 -9.98 9.93 9.90
CA ALA A 340 -10.50 10.25 11.23
C ALA A 340 -10.81 11.74 11.42
N VAL A 341 -10.19 12.62 10.63
CA VAL A 341 -10.54 14.04 10.53
C VAL A 341 -10.62 14.41 9.04
N PRO A 342 -11.74 14.96 8.55
CA PRO A 342 -11.85 15.42 7.17
C PRO A 342 -10.87 16.54 6.82
N ILE A 343 -10.38 16.54 5.59
CA ILE A 343 -9.66 17.67 4.99
C ILE A 343 -10.68 18.72 4.54
N ARG A 344 -10.53 19.94 5.05
CA ARG A 344 -11.32 21.11 4.66
C ARG A 344 -10.60 21.89 3.56
N LEU A 345 -11.29 22.17 2.45
CA LEU A 345 -10.80 23.01 1.36
C LEU A 345 -11.71 24.22 1.14
N ASP A 346 -11.18 25.39 1.46
CA ASP A 346 -11.81 26.68 1.15
C ASP A 346 -11.68 27.03 -0.36
N PRO A 347 -12.50 27.97 -0.88
CA PRO A 347 -12.49 28.40 -2.28
C PRO A 347 -11.09 28.71 -2.85
N GLY A 348 -10.77 28.14 -4.00
CA GLY A 348 -9.47 28.30 -4.68
C GLY A 348 -8.29 27.57 -4.02
N SER A 349 -8.50 26.85 -2.91
CA SER A 349 -7.44 26.07 -2.25
C SER A 349 -7.37 24.63 -2.77
N GLY A 350 -6.31 23.92 -2.39
CA GLY A 350 -6.13 22.51 -2.72
C GLY A 350 -5.25 21.78 -1.72
N TRP A 351 -5.40 20.46 -1.67
CA TRP A 351 -4.64 19.53 -0.84
C TRP A 351 -3.97 18.48 -1.74
N ARG A 352 -2.84 17.93 -1.27
CA ARG A 352 -2.01 16.96 -1.98
C ARG A 352 -1.46 15.95 -0.99
N ALA A 353 -1.53 14.67 -1.37
CA ALA A 353 -0.80 13.60 -0.71
C ALA A 353 -0.10 12.70 -1.72
N ARG A 354 0.91 11.98 -1.26
CA ARG A 354 1.71 11.06 -2.06
C ARG A 354 1.92 9.74 -1.33
N LEU A 355 1.91 8.65 -2.08
CA LEU A 355 2.39 7.33 -1.70
C LEU A 355 3.49 6.92 -2.69
N GLU A 356 4.55 6.28 -2.21
CA GLU A 356 5.53 5.55 -3.02
C GLU A 356 5.63 4.11 -2.51
N LEU A 357 5.33 3.16 -3.39
CA LEU A 357 5.37 1.72 -3.16
C LEU A 357 6.62 1.12 -3.80
N TYR A 358 7.36 0.31 -3.04
CA TYR A 358 8.52 -0.44 -3.53
C TYR A 358 8.75 -1.71 -2.72
N VAL A 359 9.50 -2.66 -3.28
CA VAL A 359 9.81 -3.95 -2.63
C VAL A 359 11.20 -3.89 -1.98
N ASN A 360 11.30 -4.45 -0.77
CA ASN A 360 12.54 -4.65 -0.01
C ASN A 360 12.79 -6.17 0.16
N ASP A 361 14.05 -6.63 0.07
CA ASP A 361 14.48 -7.93 0.61
C ASP A 361 14.77 -7.83 2.12
N LEU A 362 14.54 -8.91 2.88
CA LEU A 362 14.70 -9.01 4.35
C LEU A 362 15.79 -10.01 4.79
#